data_AF-A8RZS3-F1
#
_entry.id   AF-A8RZS3-F1
#
_cell.length_a   1.000
_cell.length_b   1.000
_cell.length_c   1.000
_cell.angle_alpha   90.00
_cell.angle_beta   90.00
_cell.angle_gamma   90.00
#
_symmetry.space_group_name_H-M   'P 1'
#
loop_
_entity.id
_entity.type
_entity.pdbx_description
1 polymer ?
#
loop_
_entity_poly.entity_id
_entity_poly.type
_entity_poly.pdbx_seq_one_letter_code
_entity_poly.pdbx_strand_id
1 'polypeptide(L)'
;MSVVIIGGHDRMVSQYKKICRNYKCKAKVFTQMSASLDKQIGSPDLLVLFTNTVSHKMIRCALDEVGNGTEIVRCHTSSGTALTEILEEKCAVCAL
;
A
#
# COMPACT_ATOMS: atom_id res chain seq x y z
N MET A 1 9.02 9.17 2.09
CA MET A 1 7.60 8.86 1.91
C MET A 1 7.22 7.63 2.73
N SER A 2 5.99 7.58 3.20
CA SER A 2 5.36 6.51 3.96
C SER A 2 4.25 5.90 3.11
N VAL A 3 4.28 4.58 2.96
CA VAL A 3 3.36 3.83 2.10
C VAL A 3 2.62 2.81 2.94
N VAL A 4 1.31 2.75 2.78
CA VAL A 4 0.48 1.66 3.31
C VAL A 4 -0.03 0.85 2.12
N ILE A 5 0.19 -0.46 2.15
CA ILE A 5 -0.34 -1.40 1.17
C ILE A 5 -1.43 -2.23 1.83
N ILE A 6 -2.62 -2.24 1.22
CA ILE A 6 -3.77 -3.02 1.61
C ILE A 6 -4.02 -4.07 0.54
N GLY A 7 -3.82 -5.33 0.89
CA GLY A 7 -3.90 -6.48 0.01
C GLY A 7 -2.57 -7.06 -0.40
N GLY A 8 -2.63 -7.87 -1.45
CA GLY A 8 -1.59 -8.76 -1.89
C GLY A 8 -1.62 -10.09 -1.14
N HIS A 9 -0.62 -10.92 -1.41
CA HIS A 9 -0.49 -12.24 -0.82
C HIS A 9 0.49 -12.22 0.36
N ASP A 10 0.20 -12.99 1.42
CA ASP A 10 1.05 -13.06 2.62
C ASP A 10 2.52 -13.36 2.31
N ARG A 11 2.76 -14.26 1.34
CA ARG A 11 4.12 -14.63 0.89
C ARG A 11 4.89 -13.46 0.26
N MET A 12 4.19 -12.45 -0.24
CA MET A 12 4.77 -11.28 -0.90
C MET A 12 5.05 -10.12 0.06
N VAL A 13 4.63 -10.19 1.33
CA VAL A 13 4.78 -9.08 2.29
C VAL A 13 6.24 -8.61 2.42
N SER A 14 7.19 -9.55 2.50
CA SER A 14 8.62 -9.21 2.56
C SER A 14 9.11 -8.56 1.26
N GLN A 15 8.61 -9.03 0.11
CA GLN A 15 8.95 -8.49 -1.20
C GLN A 15 8.39 -7.08 -1.40
N TYR A 16 7.13 -6.82 -1.06
CA TYR A 16 6.57 -5.47 -1.15
C TYR A 16 7.34 -4.47 -0.28
N LYS A 17 7.68 -4.85 0.96
CA LYS A 17 8.52 -4.03 1.84
C LYS A 17 9.91 -3.79 1.26
N LYS A 18 10.50 -4.79 0.60
CA LYS A 18 11.80 -4.65 -0.10
C LYS A 18 11.69 -3.67 -1.27
N ILE A 19 10.65 -3.79 -2.10
CA ILE A 19 10.39 -2.89 -3.23
C ILE A 19 10.26 -1.46 -2.71
N CYS A 20 9.37 -1.18 -1.75
CA CYS A 20 9.22 0.15 -1.17
C CYS A 20 10.52 0.71 -0.59
N ARG A 21 11.35 -0.13 0.05
CA ARG A 21 12.66 0.29 0.58
C ARG A 21 13.61 0.76 -0.52
N ASN A 22 13.59 0.14 -1.70
CA ASN A 22 14.40 0.56 -2.85
C ASN A 22 14.01 1.98 -3.31
N TYR A 23 12.73 2.35 -3.17
CA TYR A 23 12.23 3.71 -3.41
C TYR A 23 12.36 4.62 -2.18
N LYS A 24 13.19 4.26 -1.18
CA LYS A 24 13.39 5.02 0.07
C LYS A 24 12.07 5.27 0.84
N CYS A 25 11.09 4.40 0.67
CA CYS A 25 9.79 4.47 1.32
C CYS A 25 9.73 3.59 2.57
N LYS A 26 9.13 4.10 3.65
CA LYS A 26 8.77 3.30 4.83
C LYS A 26 7.41 2.65 4.56
N ALA A 27 7.32 1.32 4.57
CA ALA A 27 6.11 0.61 4.20
C ALA A 27 5.47 -0.19 5.34
N LYS A 28 4.15 -0.07 5.48
CA LYS A 28 3.28 -1.01 6.20
C LYS A 28 2.49 -1.81 5.17
N VAL A 29 2.28 -3.09 5.42
CA VAL A 29 1.59 -4.00 4.49
C VAL A 29 0.59 -4.82 5.29
N PHE A 30 -0.66 -4.80 4.86
CA PHE A 30 -1.76 -5.55 5.45
C PHE A 30 -2.42 -6.38 4.36
N THR A 31 -2.16 -7.68 4.35
CA THR A 31 -2.74 -8.64 3.40
C THR A 31 -4.03 -9.26 3.93
N GLN A 32 -4.30 -9.11 5.23
CA GLN A 32 -5.49 -9.62 5.91
C GLN A 32 -6.07 -8.56 6.86
N MET A 33 -7.34 -8.75 7.24
CA MET A 33 -7.99 -7.89 8.23
C MET A 33 -7.31 -8.07 9.61
N SER A 34 -6.89 -6.96 10.21
CA SER A 34 -6.36 -6.89 11.57
C SER A 34 -7.42 -6.31 12.51
N ALA A 35 -7.45 -6.76 13.76
CA ALA A 35 -8.37 -6.25 14.79
C ALA A 35 -8.15 -4.76 15.14
N SER A 36 -7.05 -4.17 14.68
CA SER A 36 -6.73 -2.75 14.88
C SER A 36 -6.16 -2.14 13.60
N LEU A 37 -6.69 -2.55 12.44
CA LEU A 37 -6.23 -2.06 11.14
C LEU A 37 -6.36 -0.54 11.06
N ASP A 38 -7.50 -0.02 11.52
CA ASP A 38 -7.82 1.41 11.68
C ASP A 38 -6.67 2.19 12.33
N LYS A 39 -6.27 1.77 13.52
CA LYS A 39 -5.21 2.43 14.31
C LYS A 39 -3.83 2.27 13.69
N GLN A 40 -3.63 1.21 12.90
CA GLN A 40 -2.33 0.88 12.33
C GLN A 40 -2.07 1.54 10.99
N ILE A 41 -3.10 1.98 10.25
CA ILE A 41 -2.93 2.71 8.98
C ILE A 41 -2.24 4.05 9.26
N GLY A 42 -2.79 4.87 10.14
CA GLY A 42 -2.30 6.21 10.44
C GLY A 42 -2.49 7.17 9.26
N SER A 43 -1.56 8.11 9.07
CA SER A 43 -1.61 9.11 7.99
C SER A 43 -0.48 8.92 6.97
N PRO A 44 -0.57 7.93 6.06
CA PRO A 44 0.45 7.71 5.05
C PRO A 44 0.42 8.78 3.95
N ASP A 45 1.55 8.93 3.27
CA ASP A 45 1.62 9.75 2.06
C ASP A 45 0.90 9.05 0.88
N LEU A 46 1.03 7.71 0.80
CA LEU A 46 0.43 6.88 -0.25
C LEU A 46 -0.25 5.64 0.33
N LEU A 47 -1.50 5.40 -0.08
CA LEU A 47 -2.28 4.19 0.18
C LEU A 47 -2.47 3.40 -1.12
N VAL A 48 -1.86 2.23 -1.21
CA VAL A 48 -2.03 1.30 -2.35
C VAL A 48 -3.02 0.22 -1.98
N LEU A 49 -4.12 0.12 -2.74
CA LEU A 49 -5.18 -0.88 -2.56
C LEU A 49 -5.09 -1.92 -3.68
N PHE A 50 -4.67 -3.15 -3.35
CA PHE A 50 -4.70 -4.29 -4.27
C PHE A 50 -6.09 -4.95 -4.28
N THR A 51 -7.02 -4.38 -5.04
CA THR A 51 -8.47 -4.59 -4.92
C THR A 51 -8.94 -6.03 -5.14
N ASN A 52 -8.25 -6.84 -5.96
CA ASN A 52 -8.63 -8.24 -6.19
C ASN A 52 -8.29 -9.18 -5.02
N THR A 53 -7.46 -8.73 -4.09
CA THR A 53 -6.91 -9.58 -3.02
C THR A 53 -7.43 -9.20 -1.63
N VAL A 54 -8.37 -8.26 -1.56
CA VAL A 54 -8.91 -7.76 -0.29
C VAL A 54 -10.43 -7.74 -0.30
N SER A 55 -11.01 -7.91 0.88
CA SER A 55 -12.45 -7.76 1.05
C SER A 55 -12.87 -6.29 0.94
N HIS A 56 -14.12 -6.07 0.51
CA HIS A 56 -14.73 -4.74 0.54
C HIS A 56 -14.70 -4.10 1.93
N LYS A 57 -14.84 -4.92 3.00
CA LYS A 57 -14.75 -4.44 4.38
C LYS A 57 -13.37 -3.84 4.68
N MET A 58 -12.30 -4.50 4.22
CA MET A 58 -10.93 -4.03 4.42
C MET A 58 -10.65 -2.75 3.61
N ILE A 59 -11.16 -2.68 2.37
CA ILE A 59 -11.07 -1.46 1.55
C ILE A 59 -11.77 -0.29 2.25
N ARG A 60 -13.01 -0.49 2.71
CA ARG A 60 -13.77 0.56 3.40
C ARG A 60 -13.06 1.05 4.65
N CYS A 61 -12.65 0.11 5.52
CA CYS A 61 -11.87 0.44 6.71
C CYS A 61 -10.59 1.22 6.37
N ALA A 62 -9.89 0.88 5.28
CA ALA A 62 -8.70 1.62 4.90
C ALA A 62 -8.97 3.03 4.40
N LEU A 63 -10.08 3.22 3.67
CA LEU A 63 -10.48 4.51 3.10
C LEU A 63 -11.05 5.46 4.16
N ASP A 64 -11.80 4.94 5.12
CA ASP A 64 -12.44 5.74 6.18
C ASP A 64 -11.40 6.35 7.14
N GLU A 65 -10.20 5.77 7.21
CA GLU A 65 -9.15 6.13 8.17
C GLU A 65 -8.12 7.12 7.61
N VAL A 66 -8.04 7.27 6.29
CA VAL A 66 -7.10 8.19 5.65
C VAL A 66 -7.77 9.53 5.34
N GLY A 67 -7.05 10.62 5.57
CA GLY A 67 -7.53 11.98 5.28
C GLY A 67 -7.11 12.48 3.89
N ASN A 68 -7.51 13.73 3.57
CA ASN A 68 -7.26 14.36 2.27
C ASN A 68 -5.77 14.49 1.87
N GLY A 69 -4.83 14.33 2.82
CA GLY A 69 -3.39 14.38 2.56
C GLY A 69 -2.79 13.07 2.04
N THR A 70 -3.56 11.98 1.98
CA THR A 70 -3.10 10.69 1.50
C THR A 70 -3.49 10.50 0.04
N GLU A 71 -2.51 10.20 -0.82
CA GLU A 71 -2.78 9.78 -2.18
C GLU A 71 -3.27 8.31 -2.20
N ILE A 72 -4.35 8.04 -2.92
CA ILE A 72 -4.96 6.70 -2.96
C ILE A 72 -4.83 6.12 -4.37
N VAL A 73 -4.20 4.96 -4.48
CA VAL A 73 -4.07 4.21 -5.73
C VAL A 73 -4.77 2.87 -5.60
N ARG A 74 -5.66 2.56 -6.55
CA ARG A 74 -6.31 1.25 -6.66
C ARG A 74 -5.71 0.47 -7.81
N CYS A 75 -5.26 -0.74 -7.53
CA CYS A 75 -4.70 -1.63 -8.54
C CYS A 75 -5.33 -3.01 -8.42
N HIS A 76 -5.80 -3.56 -9.54
CA HIS A 76 -6.37 -4.91 -9.56
C HIS A 76 -5.28 -6.00 -9.44
N THR A 77 -4.05 -5.68 -9.83
CA THR A 77 -2.92 -6.63 -9.83
C THR A 77 -2.04 -6.40 -8.61
N SER A 78 -1.79 -7.45 -7.83
CA SER A 78 -0.92 -7.40 -6.64
C SER A 78 0.51 -7.89 -6.92
N SER A 79 1.02 -7.77 -8.14
CA SER A 79 2.36 -8.24 -8.47
C SER A 79 3.43 -7.29 -7.93
N GLY A 80 4.68 -7.76 -7.85
CA GLY A 80 5.82 -6.88 -7.56
C GLY A 80 5.97 -5.78 -8.62
N THR A 81 5.81 -6.13 -9.90
CA THR A 81 5.88 -5.18 -11.02
C THR A 81 4.83 -4.08 -10.92
N ALA A 82 3.58 -4.43 -10.61
CA ALA A 82 2.52 -3.44 -10.46
C ALA A 82 2.82 -2.46 -9.31
N LEU A 83 3.40 -2.95 -8.20
CA LEU A 83 3.85 -2.07 -7.13
C LEU A 83 5.00 -1.15 -7.57
N THR A 84 5.96 -1.68 -8.32
CA THR A 84 7.08 -0.91 -8.87
C THR A 84 6.60 0.24 -9.74
N GLU A 85 5.72 -0.03 -10.71
CA GLU A 85 5.14 0.98 -11.61
C GLU A 85 4.42 2.09 -10.83
N ILE A 86 3.61 1.71 -9.83
CA ILE A 86 2.94 2.69 -8.96
C ILE A 86 3.97 3.55 -8.23
N LEU A 87 5.03 2.96 -7.68
CA LEU A 87 6.04 3.72 -6.95
C LEU A 87 6.90 4.59 -7.87
N GLU A 88 7.15 4.20 -9.12
CA GLU A 88 7.83 5.03 -10.11
C GLU A 88 7.02 6.27 -10.47
N GLU A 89 5.70 6.14 -10.58
CA GLU A 89 4.82 7.27 -10.86
C GLU A 89 4.69 8.20 -9.64
N LYS A 90 4.54 7.62 -8.44
CA LYS A 90 4.17 8.37 -7.22
C LYS A 90 5.35 8.84 -6.39
N CYS A 91 6.47 8.13 -6.42
CA CYS A 91 7.69 8.60 -5.78
C CYS A 91 8.42 9.50 -6.76
N ALA A 92 8.55 10.79 -6.44
CA ALA A 92 9.42 11.72 -7.17
C ALA A 92 10.93 11.41 -7.03
N VAL A 93 11.29 10.13 -6.89
CA VAL A 93 12.67 9.67 -6.94
C VAL A 93 12.99 9.51 -8.41
N CYS A 94 13.79 10.44 -8.94
CA CYS A 94 14.48 10.26 -10.21
C CYS A 94 15.01 8.83 -10.28
N ALA A 95 14.40 7.99 -11.12
CA ALA A 95 15.04 6.81 -11.62
C ALA A 95 16.29 7.32 -12.36
N LEU A 96 17.47 7.06 -11.77
CA LEU A 96 18.75 7.20 -12.45
C LEU A 96 18.94 6.01 -13.39
#